data_AF-A0A2D5U7Z2-F1
#
_entry.id   AF-A0A2D5U7Z2-F1
#
_cell.length_a   1.000
_cell.length_b   1.000
_cell.length_c   1.000
_cell.angle_alpha   90.00
_cell.angle_beta   90.00
_cell.angle_gamma   90.00
#
_symmetry.space_group_name_H-M   'P 1'
#
loop_
_entity.id
_entity.type
_entity.pdbx_description
1 polymer ?
#
loop_
_entity_poly.entity_id
_entity_poly.type
_entity_poly.pdbx_seq_one_letter_code
_entity_poly.pdbx_strand_id
1 'polypeptide(L)' 'MNIPVNEISFLLGYSEETNFARAFKRWTGMSPSQYRNNNS' A
#
# COMPACT_ATOMS: atom_id res chain seq x y z
N MET A 1 14.85 -0.85 3.13
CA MET A 1 14.16 0.42 2.85
C MET A 1 12.70 0.25 3.26
N ASN A 2 12.26 0.79 4.40
CA ASN A 2 10.89 0.64 4.89
C ASN A 2 10.17 1.98 4.81
N ILE A 3 9.66 2.31 3.62
CA ILE A 3 8.83 3.50 3.41
C ILE A 3 7.42 3.14 3.93
N PRO A 4 6.85 3.83 4.91
CA PRO A 4 5.55 3.48 5.48
C PRO A 4 4.44 3.57 4.41
N VAL A 5 3.37 2.78 4.57
CA VAL A 5 2.32 2.61 3.54
C VAL A 5 1.63 3.93 3.21
N ASN A 6 1.44 4.80 4.21
CA ASN A 6 0.92 6.15 4.07
C ASN A 6 1.78 7.03 3.14
N GLU A 7 3.11 6.92 3.22
CA GLU A 7 4.02 7.71 2.39
C GLU A 7 4.03 7.21 0.94
N ILE A 8 3.93 5.89 0.73
CA ILE A 8 3.70 5.31 -0.61
C ILE A 8 2.37 5.80 -1.19
N SER A 9 1.31 5.81 -0.38
CA SER A 9 0.00 6.34 -0.78
C SER A 9 0.11 7.80 -1.26
N PHE A 10 0.79 8.64 -0.49
CA PHE A 10 0.99 10.05 -0.83
C PHE A 10 1.82 10.25 -2.10
N LEU A 11 2.92 9.50 -2.26
CA LEU A 11 3.77 9.55 -3.46
C LEU A 11 3.02 9.14 -4.74
N LEU A 12 2.01 8.29 -4.61
CA LEU A 12 1.15 7.85 -5.72
C LEU A 12 -0.04 8.78 -5.96
N GLY A 13 -0.14 9.90 -5.26
CA GLY A 13 -1.20 10.90 -5.42
C GLY A 13 -2.52 10.56 -4.71
N TYR A 14 -2.52 9.59 -3.79
CA TYR A 14 -3.68 9.32 -2.96
C TYR A 14 -3.69 10.21 -1.73
N SER A 15 -4.80 10.93 -1.53
CA SER A 15 -5.02 11.76 -0.33
C SER A 15 -5.19 10.93 0.95
N GLU A 16 -5.56 9.66 0.83
CA GLU A 16 -5.94 8.78 1.95
C GLU A 16 -5.36 7.38 1.76
N GLU A 17 -4.72 6.85 2.80
CA GLU A 17 -4.15 5.49 2.81
C GLU A 17 -5.22 4.43 2.52
N THR A 18 -6.44 4.64 3.02
CA THR A 18 -7.56 3.71 2.83
C THR A 18 -7.94 3.54 1.36
N ASN A 19 -7.86 4.62 0.56
CA ASN A 19 -8.16 4.58 -0.87
C ASN A 19 -7.06 3.85 -1.64
N PHE A 20 -5.80 4.13 -1.30
CA PHE A 20 -4.66 3.39 -1.82
C PHE A 20 -4.74 1.90 -1.50
N ALA A 21 -5.00 1.54 -0.23
CA ALA A 21 -5.06 0.14 0.20
C ALA A 21 -6.17 -0.65 -0.54
N ARG A 22 -7.32 -0.03 -0.78
CA ARG A 22 -8.41 -0.62 -1.59
C ARG A 22 -8.00 -0.82 -3.04
N ALA A 23 -7.40 0.19 -3.67
CA ALA A 23 -6.93 0.11 -5.06
C ALA A 23 -5.81 -0.94 -5.21
N PHE A 24 -4.82 -0.90 -4.32
CA PHE A 24 -3.70 -1.84 -4.28
C PHE A 24 -4.17 -3.28 -4.12
N LYS A 25 -5.11 -3.55 -3.21
CA LYS A 25 -5.71 -4.88 -3.06
C LYS A 25 -6.48 -5.33 -4.30
N ARG A 26 -7.17 -4.41 -4.98
CA ARG A 26 -7.85 -4.72 -6.25
C ARG A 26 -6.87 -5.07 -7.36
N TRP A 27 -5.71 -4.41 -7.41
CA TRP A 27 -4.69 -4.65 -8.44
C TRP A 27 -3.84 -5.89 -8.18
N THR A 28 -3.47 -6.13 -6.92
CA THR A 28 -2.49 -7.17 -6.54
C THR A 28 -3.15 -8.41 -5.91
N GLY A 29 -4.41 -8.32 -5.50
CA GLY A 29 -5.10 -9.35 -4.72
C GLY A 29 -4.75 -9.36 -3.23
N MET A 30 -3.76 -8.57 -2.78
CA MET A 30 -3.25 -8.56 -1.40
C MET A 30 -3.24 -7.15 -0.81
N SER A 31 -3.37 -7.00 0.51
CA SER A 31 -3.19 -5.68 1.13
C SER A 31 -1.72 -5.23 1.06
N PRO A 32 -1.43 -3.92 1.07
CA PRO A 32 -0.05 -3.42 1.11
C PRO A 32 0.77 -4.04 2.25
N SER A 33 0.17 -4.21 3.44
CA SER A 33 0.80 -4.82 4.61
C SER A 33 1.10 -6.31 4.41
N GLN A 34 0.18 -7.06 3.78
CA GLN A 34 0.40 -8.47 3.42
C GLN A 34 1.54 -8.62 2.41
N TYR A 35 1.55 -7.77 1.39
CA TYR A 35 2.61 -7.74 0.38
C TYR A 35 3.98 -7.45 1.01
N ARG A 36 4.01 -6.57 2.02
CA ARG A 36 5.24 -6.19 2.73
C ARG A 36 5.74 -7.27 3.69
N ASN A 37 4.84 -7.96 4.38
CA ASN A 37 5.17 -9.06 5.29
C ASN A 37 5.65 -10.34 4.58
N ASN A 38 5.51 -10.45 3.26
CA ASN A 38 5.93 -11.63 2.49
C ASN A 38 7.45 -11.66 2.18
N ASN A 39 8.24 -10.74 2.74
CA ASN A 39 9.71 -10.67 2.58
C ASN A 39 10.47 -10.97 3.89
N SER A 40 9.91 -11.78 4.81
CA SER A 40 10.66 -12.29 5.97
C SER A 40 11.33 -13.63 5.66
#